data_AF-A0A3A0E1T4-F1
#
_entry.id   AF-A0A3A0E1T4-F1
#
_cell.length_a   1.000
_cell.length_b   1.000
_cell.length_c   1.000
_cell.angle_alpha   90.00
_cell.angle_beta   90.00
_cell.angle_gamma   90.00
#
_symmetry.space_group_name_H-M   'P 1'
#
loop_
_entity.id
_entity.type
_entity.pdbx_description
1 polymer ?
#
loop_
_entity_poly.entity_id
_entity_poly.type
_entity_poly.pdbx_seq_one_letter_code
_entity_poly.pdbx_strand_id
1 'polypeptide(L)'
;MCCFSGRVEKVADTKIFARASKDGRQYLVYSMKFKADDAVAMILPLPVPKEPKEDAVKFVNLEKYPDLFDDLRRGFPIPPSDAPPATRSGDKPLSAPPLKVEKVGSFEASFVPTIKDFARLDKRFRLPDDVWEKLGRYKDFGFAVFKLKAGEQKVHPMAFEFPRRDATKLFFPTVHIHDGKVHAKADFDHLLYCQVAEGQSLPMFDWAESDSHAVNFVKIDKSQGIVEKNAHVYRRGMHGKLKNEDVLV
;
A
#
# COMPACT_ATOMS: atom_id res chain seq x y z
N MET A 1 5.90 10.76 -0.09
CA MET A 1 6.92 9.74 -0.40
C MET A 1 6.89 8.64 0.66
N CYS A 2 6.53 7.40 0.35
CA CYS A 2 6.80 6.27 1.26
C CYS A 2 8.29 6.10 1.56
N CYS A 3 8.65 5.17 2.45
CA CYS A 3 10.04 4.84 2.73
C CYS A 3 10.67 4.15 1.50
N PHE A 4 11.60 4.81 0.81
CA PHE A 4 12.36 4.21 -0.31
C PHE A 4 13.83 3.99 0.05
N SER A 5 14.43 2.90 -0.41
CA SER A 5 15.86 2.59 -0.17
C SER A 5 16.85 3.47 -0.96
N GLY A 6 16.36 4.30 -1.87
CA GLY A 6 17.16 5.15 -2.73
C GLY A 6 16.41 6.41 -3.17
N ARG A 7 17.07 7.25 -3.97
CA ARG A 7 16.48 8.49 -4.51
C ARG A 7 15.32 8.17 -5.45
N VAL A 8 14.21 8.86 -5.25
CA VAL A 8 13.04 8.84 -6.14
C VAL A 8 12.77 10.29 -6.55
N GLU A 9 12.68 10.54 -7.85
CA GLU A 9 12.47 11.90 -8.37
C GLU A 9 11.01 12.36 -8.18
N LYS A 10 10.06 11.43 -8.29
CA LYS A 10 8.64 11.71 -8.25
C LYS A 10 7.87 10.55 -7.64
N VAL A 11 6.92 10.86 -6.76
CA VAL A 11 5.82 9.96 -6.35
C VAL A 11 4.54 10.79 -6.39
N ALA A 12 3.51 10.29 -7.07
CA ALA A 12 2.23 10.97 -7.26
C ALA A 12 1.09 9.96 -7.45
N ASP A 13 -0.16 10.43 -7.42
CA ASP A 13 -1.37 9.60 -7.58
C ASP A 13 -1.39 8.38 -6.64
N THR A 14 -0.96 8.55 -5.39
CA THR A 14 -0.98 7.47 -4.40
C THR A 14 -2.43 7.07 -4.11
N LYS A 15 -2.73 5.78 -4.16
CA LYS A 15 -4.03 5.22 -3.79
C LYS A 15 -3.82 4.04 -2.85
N ILE A 16 -4.52 4.04 -1.72
CA ILE A 16 -4.41 2.98 -0.71
C ILE A 16 -5.80 2.49 -0.34
N PHE A 17 -6.01 1.18 -0.29
CA PHE A 17 -7.23 0.56 0.20
C PHE A 17 -6.93 -0.26 1.45
N ALA A 18 -7.79 -0.19 2.47
CA ALA A 18 -7.73 -1.04 3.66
C ALA A 18 -9.09 -1.66 4.01
N ARG A 19 -9.11 -2.93 4.40
CA ARG A 19 -10.30 -3.59 4.96
C ARG A 19 -9.91 -4.63 6.01
N ALA A 20 -10.69 -4.75 7.07
CA ALA A 20 -10.57 -5.86 8.01
C ALA A 20 -10.86 -7.19 7.30
N SER A 21 -10.00 -8.18 7.53
CA SER A 21 -10.22 -9.57 7.11
C SER A 21 -10.58 -10.41 8.34
N LYS A 22 -10.73 -11.73 8.13
CA LYS A 22 -10.99 -12.71 9.20
C LYS A 22 -9.84 -12.71 10.22
N ASP A 23 -10.13 -13.22 11.42
CA ASP A 23 -9.14 -13.52 12.45
C ASP A 23 -8.25 -12.33 12.85
N GLY A 24 -8.85 -11.12 12.89
CA GLY A 24 -8.16 -9.88 13.25
C GLY A 24 -7.20 -9.34 12.17
N ARG A 25 -7.16 -9.94 10.98
CA ARG A 25 -6.25 -9.54 9.90
C ARG A 25 -6.76 -8.30 9.15
N GLN A 26 -5.93 -7.73 8.29
CA GLN A 26 -6.26 -6.61 7.41
C GLN A 26 -5.71 -6.86 6.02
N TYR A 27 -6.52 -6.64 4.99
CA TYR A 27 -6.06 -6.42 3.63
C TYR A 27 -5.56 -4.98 3.48
N LEU A 28 -4.38 -4.80 2.88
CA LEU A 28 -3.92 -3.54 2.34
C LEU A 28 -3.68 -3.68 0.84
N VAL A 29 -4.09 -2.69 0.05
CA VAL A 29 -3.68 -2.53 -1.35
C VAL A 29 -3.07 -1.16 -1.55
N TYR A 30 -1.96 -1.09 -2.27
CA TYR A 30 -1.23 0.15 -2.54
C TYR A 30 -0.96 0.31 -4.05
N SER A 31 -1.17 1.50 -4.60
CA SER A 31 -0.76 1.88 -5.96
C SER A 31 -0.27 3.33 -5.98
N MET A 32 0.60 3.66 -6.93
CA MET A 32 1.16 5.00 -7.14
C MET A 32 1.73 5.12 -8.56
N LYS A 33 2.00 6.35 -9.00
CA LYS A 33 3.01 6.62 -10.03
C LYS A 33 4.32 6.97 -9.35
N PHE A 34 5.44 6.47 -9.86
CA PHE A 34 6.77 6.91 -9.43
C PHE A 34 7.74 7.04 -10.61
N LYS A 35 8.83 7.79 -10.41
CA LYS A 35 9.99 7.86 -11.30
C LYS A 35 11.28 7.84 -10.47
N ALA A 36 12.21 6.96 -10.82
CA ALA A 36 13.55 6.89 -10.23
C ALA A 36 14.56 6.45 -11.31
N ASP A 37 15.80 6.95 -11.22
CA ASP A 37 16.87 6.59 -12.17
C ASP A 37 17.40 5.17 -11.95
N ASP A 38 17.36 4.71 -10.69
CA ASP A 38 17.80 3.39 -10.24
C ASP A 38 16.62 2.52 -9.77
N ALA A 39 16.86 1.20 -9.67
CA ALA A 39 15.94 0.29 -9.00
C ALA A 39 15.95 0.53 -7.48
N VAL A 40 14.78 0.65 -6.87
CA VAL A 40 14.59 0.98 -5.45
C VAL A 40 13.70 -0.04 -4.76
N ALA A 41 13.86 -0.21 -3.44
CA ALA A 41 12.83 -0.83 -2.62
C ALA A 41 11.88 0.23 -2.07
N MET A 42 10.59 -0.05 -2.15
CA MET A 42 9.56 0.61 -1.35
C MET A 42 9.30 -0.24 -0.11
N ILE A 43 9.33 0.39 1.06
CA ILE A 43 9.22 -0.27 2.37
C ILE A 43 7.99 0.29 3.09
N LEU A 44 7.04 -0.58 3.42
CA LEU A 44 5.81 -0.23 4.14
C LEU A 44 5.87 -0.79 5.57
N PRO A 45 5.89 0.07 6.62
CA PRO A 45 5.80 -0.39 8.01
C PRO A 45 4.40 -0.95 8.29
N LEU A 46 4.31 -2.09 8.96
CA LEU A 46 3.08 -2.79 9.31
C LEU A 46 2.95 -2.97 10.84
N PRO A 47 1.88 -2.47 11.49
CA PRO A 47 1.64 -2.70 12.91
C PRO A 47 1.09 -4.11 13.13
N VAL A 48 1.97 -5.09 13.01
CA VAL A 48 1.75 -6.50 13.35
C VAL A 48 1.85 -6.71 14.87
N PRO A 49 1.31 -7.82 15.41
CA PRO A 49 1.65 -8.29 16.75
C PRO A 49 3.17 -8.43 16.92
N LYS A 50 3.65 -8.33 18.17
CA LYS A 50 5.07 -8.53 18.47
C LYS A 50 5.51 -9.93 18.04
N GLU A 51 6.75 -10.02 17.55
CA GLU A 51 7.39 -11.28 17.12
C GLU A 51 6.53 -12.05 16.08
N PRO A 52 6.18 -11.40 14.95
CA PRO A 52 5.39 -12.05 13.91
C PRO A 52 6.19 -13.19 13.26
N LYS A 53 5.50 -14.27 12.88
CA LYS A 53 6.10 -15.33 12.06
C LYS A 53 6.47 -14.81 10.67
N GLU A 54 7.44 -15.46 10.00
CA GLU A 54 7.87 -15.07 8.65
C GLU A 54 6.75 -15.18 7.59
N ASP A 55 5.76 -16.04 7.83
CA ASP A 55 4.58 -16.25 6.99
C ASP A 55 3.34 -15.43 7.43
N ALA A 56 3.51 -14.49 8.39
CA ALA A 56 2.40 -13.69 8.91
C ALA A 56 1.71 -12.84 7.83
N VAL A 57 2.47 -12.37 6.83
CA VAL A 57 1.97 -11.60 5.69
C VAL A 57 1.79 -12.51 4.48
N LYS A 58 0.60 -12.46 3.86
CA LYS A 58 0.27 -13.18 2.63
C LYS A 58 0.13 -12.16 1.51
N PHE A 59 0.92 -12.26 0.45
CA PHE A 59 0.75 -11.38 -0.70
C PHE A 59 -0.35 -11.87 -1.64
N VAL A 60 -1.04 -10.94 -2.31
CA VAL A 60 -2.17 -11.24 -3.20
C VAL A 60 -1.89 -10.67 -4.59
N ASN A 61 -1.87 -11.53 -5.61
CA ASN A 61 -1.58 -11.09 -6.97
C ASN A 61 -2.80 -10.42 -7.65
N LEU A 62 -2.73 -9.10 -7.83
CA LEU A 62 -3.72 -8.29 -8.54
C LEU A 62 -3.31 -7.88 -9.96
N GLU A 63 -2.32 -8.56 -10.57
CA GLU A 63 -1.91 -8.37 -11.97
C GLU A 63 -3.09 -8.49 -12.96
N LYS A 64 -4.07 -9.36 -12.68
CA LYS A 64 -5.30 -9.51 -13.48
C LYS A 64 -6.37 -8.43 -13.19
N TYR A 65 -6.08 -7.50 -12.28
CA TYR A 65 -6.97 -6.40 -11.89
C TYR A 65 -6.22 -5.07 -11.68
N PRO A 66 -5.52 -4.55 -12.71
CA PRO A 66 -4.75 -3.30 -12.60
C PRO A 66 -5.63 -2.07 -12.31
N ASP A 67 -6.91 -2.12 -12.69
CA ASP A 67 -7.85 -1.01 -12.62
C ASP A 67 -8.63 -0.93 -11.30
N LEU A 68 -8.29 -1.74 -10.27
CA LEU A 68 -9.05 -1.81 -9.02
C LEU A 68 -9.40 -0.43 -8.43
N PHE A 69 -8.42 0.48 -8.36
CA PHE A 69 -8.66 1.83 -7.83
C PHE A 69 -9.45 2.76 -8.76
N ASP A 70 -9.44 2.47 -10.05
CA ASP A 70 -10.18 3.25 -11.06
C ASP A 70 -11.64 2.75 -11.11
N ASP A 71 -11.88 1.46 -10.81
CA ASP A 71 -13.18 0.86 -10.48
C ASP A 71 -13.72 1.40 -9.14
N LEU A 72 -12.93 1.37 -8.04
CA LEU A 72 -13.30 1.95 -6.73
C LEU A 72 -13.69 3.44 -6.82
N ARG A 73 -13.03 4.20 -7.70
CA ARG A 73 -13.34 5.63 -7.91
C ARG A 73 -14.74 5.86 -8.49
N ARG A 74 -15.30 4.91 -9.26
CA ARG A 74 -16.65 5.04 -9.86
C ARG A 74 -17.78 4.89 -8.85
N GLY A 75 -17.51 4.35 -7.65
CA GLY A 75 -18.50 4.30 -6.58
C GLY A 75 -18.84 5.66 -5.97
N PHE A 76 -18.23 6.76 -6.44
CA PHE A 76 -18.42 8.10 -5.90
C PHE A 76 -18.69 9.09 -7.04
N PRO A 77 -19.39 10.20 -6.77
CA PRO A 77 -19.65 11.22 -7.77
C PRO A 77 -18.39 11.68 -8.50
N ILE A 78 -18.53 11.92 -9.80
CA ILE A 78 -17.49 12.51 -10.65
C ILE A 78 -17.72 14.03 -10.61
N PRO A 79 -16.82 14.84 -9.99
CA PRO A 79 -16.75 16.25 -10.32
C PRO A 79 -16.49 16.34 -11.83
N PRO A 80 -17.24 17.17 -12.59
CA PRO A 80 -17.06 17.25 -14.03
C PRO A 80 -15.60 17.59 -14.39
N SER A 81 -14.98 16.81 -15.26
CA SER A 81 -13.63 17.11 -15.78
C SER A 81 -13.41 16.57 -17.20
N ASP A 82 -12.88 17.42 -18.07
CA ASP A 82 -12.70 17.16 -19.50
C ASP A 82 -11.33 16.53 -19.83
N ALA A 83 -11.24 15.20 -19.99
CA ALA A 83 -10.06 14.54 -20.60
C ALA A 83 -10.30 13.07 -21.04
N PRO A 84 -9.73 12.59 -22.17
CA PRO A 84 -9.83 11.20 -22.63
C PRO A 84 -8.62 10.29 -22.26
N PRO A 85 -8.75 8.94 -22.34
CA PRO A 85 -7.74 7.97 -21.84
C PRO A 85 -6.81 7.35 -22.92
N ALA A 86 -5.75 6.63 -22.49
CA ALA A 86 -4.76 5.94 -23.35
C ALA A 86 -4.40 4.50 -22.87
N THR A 87 -3.85 3.67 -23.77
CA THR A 87 -3.70 2.20 -23.67
C THR A 87 -2.23 1.70 -23.52
N ARG A 88 -2.01 0.37 -23.31
CA ARG A 88 -0.67 -0.27 -23.03
C ARG A 88 -0.47 -1.68 -23.62
N SER A 89 0.81 -2.11 -23.71
CA SER A 89 1.38 -3.48 -23.84
C SER A 89 2.90 -3.41 -23.51
N GLY A 90 3.73 -4.46 -23.37
CA GLY A 90 3.62 -5.93 -23.40
C GLY A 90 4.88 -6.56 -22.72
N ASP A 91 5.08 -7.91 -22.68
CA ASP A 91 6.05 -8.52 -21.72
C ASP A 91 6.69 -9.90 -22.11
N LYS A 92 7.90 -10.23 -21.55
CA LYS A 92 8.64 -11.55 -21.38
C LYS A 92 10.18 -11.48 -21.61
N PRO A 93 11.02 -12.47 -21.18
CA PRO A 93 11.04 -13.37 -20.00
C PRO A 93 12.42 -13.44 -19.27
N LEU A 94 12.62 -14.27 -18.22
CA LEU A 94 13.92 -14.49 -17.52
C LEU A 94 14.11 -15.90 -16.89
N SER A 95 15.34 -16.20 -16.42
CA SER A 95 15.82 -17.45 -15.76
C SER A 95 16.19 -17.25 -14.25
N ALA A 96 16.66 -18.30 -13.55
CA ALA A 96 16.50 -18.56 -12.10
C ALA A 96 17.76 -18.37 -11.17
N PRO A 97 17.80 -18.77 -9.86
CA PRO A 97 17.11 -18.10 -8.72
C PRO A 97 17.93 -17.95 -7.39
N PRO A 98 17.55 -17.01 -6.49
CA PRO A 98 17.83 -17.11 -5.03
C PRO A 98 16.71 -16.59 -4.07
N LEU A 99 16.60 -17.18 -2.86
CA LEU A 99 15.66 -16.88 -1.72
C LEU A 99 14.13 -16.84 -2.04
N LYS A 100 13.28 -17.07 -1.02
CA LYS A 100 11.81 -17.13 -1.20
C LYS A 100 11.18 -15.72 -1.33
N VAL A 101 11.42 -15.08 -2.46
CA VAL A 101 10.64 -13.94 -2.94
C VAL A 101 9.27 -14.43 -3.40
N GLU A 102 8.18 -13.81 -2.92
CA GLU A 102 6.87 -14.05 -3.53
C GLU A 102 6.75 -13.15 -4.77
N LYS A 103 6.55 -13.76 -5.93
CA LYS A 103 6.34 -13.02 -7.19
C LYS A 103 4.87 -12.62 -7.28
N VAL A 104 4.59 -11.36 -7.00
CA VAL A 104 3.22 -10.81 -6.92
C VAL A 104 2.93 -10.04 -8.21
N GLY A 105 2.73 -10.78 -9.30
CA GLY A 105 2.60 -10.18 -10.63
C GLY A 105 3.95 -9.68 -11.16
N SER A 106 4.06 -8.38 -11.43
CA SER A 106 5.26 -7.78 -12.03
C SER A 106 6.35 -7.38 -11.02
N PHE A 107 6.11 -7.53 -9.72
CA PHE A 107 7.03 -7.10 -8.66
C PHE A 107 7.53 -8.25 -7.78
N GLU A 108 8.71 -8.06 -7.22
CA GLU A 108 9.27 -8.91 -6.17
C GLU A 108 8.88 -8.34 -4.80
N ALA A 109 8.19 -9.16 -3.99
CA ALA A 109 7.76 -8.78 -2.64
C ALA A 109 8.39 -9.67 -1.57
N SER A 110 8.58 -9.13 -0.37
CA SER A 110 9.09 -9.85 0.81
C SER A 110 8.54 -9.25 2.09
N PHE A 111 8.32 -10.09 3.11
CA PHE A 111 8.02 -9.63 4.47
C PHE A 111 9.28 -9.69 5.33
N VAL A 112 9.47 -8.66 6.14
CA VAL A 112 10.59 -8.50 7.08
C VAL A 112 10.01 -8.44 8.49
N PRO A 113 10.13 -9.50 9.31
CA PRO A 113 9.46 -9.60 10.62
C PRO A 113 9.86 -8.52 11.62
N THR A 114 11.14 -8.16 11.67
CA THR A 114 11.71 -7.16 12.58
C THR A 114 12.76 -6.29 11.89
N ILE A 115 13.15 -5.16 12.49
CA ILE A 115 14.24 -4.32 11.94
C ILE A 115 15.54 -5.13 11.74
N LYS A 116 15.85 -6.07 12.64
CA LYS A 116 17.05 -6.92 12.54
C LYS A 116 17.05 -7.79 11.29
N ASP A 117 15.87 -8.14 10.77
CA ASP A 117 15.73 -8.98 9.57
C ASP A 117 16.04 -8.22 8.27
N PHE A 118 16.13 -6.87 8.27
CA PHE A 118 16.69 -6.14 7.12
C PHE A 118 18.11 -6.61 6.78
N ALA A 119 18.86 -7.13 7.76
CA ALA A 119 20.17 -7.75 7.59
C ALA A 119 20.20 -8.93 6.58
N ARG A 120 19.03 -9.46 6.18
CA ARG A 120 18.84 -10.61 5.28
C ARG A 120 18.48 -10.24 3.84
N LEU A 121 18.09 -9.00 3.54
CA LEU A 121 17.76 -8.55 2.17
C LEU A 121 19.02 -8.26 1.34
N ASP A 122 18.93 -8.09 0.02
CA ASP A 122 20.05 -7.49 -0.75
C ASP A 122 20.24 -6.02 -0.31
N LYS A 123 21.50 -5.58 -0.15
CA LYS A 123 21.85 -4.25 0.38
C LYS A 123 21.18 -3.09 -0.36
N ARG A 124 20.91 -3.24 -1.67
CA ARG A 124 20.24 -2.22 -2.51
C ARG A 124 18.78 -1.97 -2.11
N PHE A 125 18.18 -2.91 -1.39
CA PHE A 125 16.77 -2.92 -0.99
C PHE A 125 16.57 -2.71 0.52
N ARG A 126 17.59 -2.17 1.21
CA ARG A 126 17.55 -1.80 2.63
C ARG A 126 17.64 -0.28 2.78
N LEU A 127 17.04 0.24 3.84
CA LEU A 127 17.46 1.54 4.38
C LEU A 127 18.71 1.37 5.26
N PRO A 128 19.55 2.40 5.44
CA PRO A 128 20.62 2.39 6.43
C PRO A 128 20.06 2.13 7.85
N ASP A 129 20.77 1.35 8.65
CA ASP A 129 20.27 0.84 9.93
C ASP A 129 19.91 1.98 10.93
N ASP A 130 20.67 3.07 10.89
CA ASP A 130 20.48 4.27 11.73
C ASP A 130 19.18 5.05 11.41
N VAL A 131 18.61 4.86 10.21
CA VAL A 131 17.30 5.44 9.85
C VAL A 131 16.19 4.83 10.71
N TRP A 132 16.25 3.53 10.99
CA TRP A 132 15.25 2.84 11.82
C TRP A 132 15.33 3.23 13.30
N GLU A 133 16.53 3.49 13.80
CA GLU A 133 16.74 3.98 15.17
C GLU A 133 16.14 5.38 15.36
N LYS A 134 16.41 6.30 14.41
CA LYS A 134 15.84 7.66 14.39
C LYS A 134 14.31 7.67 14.31
N LEU A 135 13.72 6.63 13.73
CA LEU A 135 12.27 6.52 13.59
C LEU A 135 11.57 6.17 14.90
N GLY A 136 12.14 5.27 15.72
CA GLY A 136 11.69 4.90 17.07
C GLY A 136 10.31 4.22 17.17
N ARG A 137 9.27 4.83 16.59
CA ARG A 137 7.86 4.36 16.53
C ARG A 137 7.69 3.02 15.83
N TYR A 138 8.61 2.64 14.93
CA TYR A 138 8.58 1.39 14.17
C TYR A 138 9.42 0.27 14.77
N LYS A 139 9.96 0.44 15.99
CA LYS A 139 10.88 -0.53 16.64
C LYS A 139 10.34 -1.95 16.78
N ASP A 140 9.02 -2.11 16.81
CA ASP A 140 8.30 -3.38 16.96
C ASP A 140 7.37 -3.69 15.77
N PHE A 141 7.51 -2.98 14.66
CA PHE A 141 6.77 -3.23 13.42
C PHE A 141 7.47 -4.30 12.58
N GLY A 142 6.69 -4.99 11.75
CA GLY A 142 7.19 -5.72 10.59
C GLY A 142 7.07 -4.85 9.34
N PHE A 143 7.64 -5.27 8.20
CA PHE A 143 7.67 -4.46 6.98
C PHE A 143 7.37 -5.29 5.74
N ALA A 144 6.48 -4.78 4.88
CA ALA A 144 6.37 -5.28 3.51
C ALA A 144 7.33 -4.51 2.60
N VAL A 145 8.18 -5.22 1.87
CA VAL A 145 9.21 -4.65 1.01
C VAL A 145 8.95 -5.06 -0.44
N PHE A 146 8.83 -4.07 -1.32
CA PHE A 146 8.57 -4.24 -2.75
C PHE A 146 9.74 -3.69 -3.56
N LYS A 147 10.37 -4.51 -4.39
CA LYS A 147 11.44 -4.05 -5.29
C LYS A 147 10.81 -3.52 -6.59
N LEU A 148 11.16 -2.29 -6.93
CA LEU A 148 10.67 -1.58 -8.11
C LEU A 148 11.84 -1.35 -9.08
N LYS A 149 11.58 -1.52 -10.37
CA LYS A 149 12.57 -1.27 -11.44
C LYS A 149 12.73 0.24 -11.66
N ALA A 150 13.87 0.67 -12.21
CA ALA A 150 14.08 2.05 -12.65
C ALA A 150 13.05 2.53 -13.71
N GLY A 151 13.01 3.84 -13.94
CA GLY A 151 12.15 4.52 -14.91
C GLY A 151 10.84 5.07 -14.34
N GLU A 152 9.99 5.64 -15.20
CA GLU A 152 8.66 6.16 -14.82
C GLU A 152 7.58 5.07 -15.01
N GLN A 153 6.79 4.81 -13.96
CA GLN A 153 5.85 3.68 -13.94
C GLN A 153 4.56 4.03 -13.15
N LYS A 154 3.40 3.58 -13.66
CA LYS A 154 2.18 3.38 -12.83
C LYS A 154 2.26 1.97 -12.27
N VAL A 155 2.51 1.85 -10.97
CA VAL A 155 2.62 0.58 -10.25
C VAL A 155 1.24 -0.05 -10.17
N HIS A 156 1.08 -1.28 -10.68
CA HIS A 156 -0.17 -2.03 -10.52
C HIS A 156 -0.45 -2.26 -9.03
N PRO A 157 -1.71 -2.46 -8.62
CA PRO A 157 -2.05 -2.62 -7.21
C PRO A 157 -1.20 -3.72 -6.54
N MET A 158 -0.43 -3.34 -5.52
CA MET A 158 0.36 -4.21 -4.66
C MET A 158 -0.53 -4.57 -3.47
N ALA A 159 -0.96 -5.83 -3.36
CA ALA A 159 -1.89 -6.27 -2.32
C ALA A 159 -1.28 -7.31 -1.40
N PHE A 160 -1.66 -7.24 -0.12
CA PHE A 160 -1.28 -8.21 0.89
C PHE A 160 -2.24 -8.19 2.08
N GLU A 161 -2.19 -9.25 2.88
CA GLU A 161 -2.97 -9.42 4.10
C GLU A 161 -2.03 -9.68 5.29
N PHE A 162 -2.19 -8.95 6.38
CA PHE A 162 -1.35 -9.04 7.59
C PHE A 162 -2.19 -9.08 8.87
N PRO A 163 -1.71 -9.70 9.97
CA PRO A 163 -2.38 -9.63 11.27
C PRO A 163 -2.25 -8.22 11.86
N ARG A 164 -3.34 -7.66 12.38
CA ARG A 164 -3.28 -6.36 13.06
C ARG A 164 -2.83 -6.52 14.51
N ARG A 165 -2.02 -5.59 14.99
CA ARG A 165 -1.73 -5.39 16.43
C ARG A 165 -2.96 -4.95 17.20
N ASP A 166 -3.82 -4.16 16.56
CA ASP A 166 -5.06 -3.65 17.12
C ASP A 166 -6.20 -4.00 16.15
N ALA A 167 -7.03 -4.98 16.53
CA ALA A 167 -8.14 -5.45 15.71
C ALA A 167 -9.31 -4.45 15.63
N THR A 168 -9.29 -3.36 16.41
CA THR A 168 -10.32 -2.31 16.35
C THR A 168 -10.06 -1.27 15.26
N LYS A 169 -8.84 -1.21 14.70
CA LYS A 169 -8.41 -0.16 13.77
C LYS A 169 -8.08 -0.69 12.38
N LEU A 170 -8.16 0.17 11.37
CA LEU A 170 -7.52 0.02 10.07
C LEU A 170 -6.29 0.91 10.01
N PHE A 171 -5.17 0.39 9.50
CA PHE A 171 -3.91 1.12 9.39
C PHE A 171 -3.54 1.42 7.93
N PHE A 172 -3.13 2.65 7.66
CA PHE A 172 -2.62 3.10 6.37
C PHE A 172 -1.18 3.59 6.53
N PRO A 173 -0.17 2.93 5.91
CA PRO A 173 1.20 3.43 5.92
C PRO A 173 1.28 4.69 5.06
N THR A 174 1.31 5.84 5.72
CA THR A 174 1.27 7.16 5.07
C THR A 174 2.36 8.11 5.57
N VAL A 175 3.16 7.75 6.59
CA VAL A 175 4.39 8.49 6.91
C VAL A 175 5.31 8.54 5.71
N HIS A 176 5.92 9.72 5.53
CA HIS A 176 6.92 9.98 4.54
C HIS A 176 8.31 10.07 5.11
N ILE A 177 9.25 9.40 4.42
CA ILE A 177 10.68 9.40 4.73
C ILE A 177 11.42 9.70 3.44
N HIS A 178 12.25 10.73 3.47
CA HIS A 178 13.18 11.07 2.41
C HIS A 178 14.49 11.54 3.04
N ASP A 179 15.61 11.39 2.33
CA ASP A 179 16.94 11.82 2.78
C ASP A 179 17.37 11.26 4.16
N GLY A 180 16.83 10.08 4.55
CA GLY A 180 17.04 9.47 5.86
C GLY A 180 16.43 10.23 7.05
N LYS A 181 15.46 11.12 6.80
CA LYS A 181 14.83 12.00 7.80
C LYS A 181 13.31 11.88 7.78
N VAL A 182 12.70 12.12 8.94
CA VAL A 182 11.26 12.38 9.08
C VAL A 182 11.06 13.85 9.37
N HIS A 183 10.39 14.53 8.43
CA HIS A 183 9.95 15.89 8.60
C HIS A 183 8.60 15.91 9.33
N ALA A 184 8.34 16.89 10.20
CA ALA A 184 7.09 16.97 10.96
C ALA A 184 5.84 17.17 10.07
N LYS A 185 6.03 17.68 8.85
CA LYS A 185 5.04 17.79 7.79
C LYS A 185 5.61 17.28 6.48
N ALA A 186 4.75 16.74 5.62
CA ALA A 186 5.09 16.29 4.29
C ALA A 186 3.98 16.67 3.31
N ASP A 187 4.28 16.66 2.02
CA ASP A 187 3.32 16.97 0.96
C ASP A 187 2.61 15.69 0.50
N PHE A 188 1.29 15.69 0.62
CA PHE A 188 0.42 14.56 0.29
C PHE A 188 -0.31 14.79 -1.03
N ASP A 189 -0.49 13.68 -1.74
CA ASP A 189 -1.33 13.53 -2.92
C ASP A 189 -1.86 12.09 -2.90
N HIS A 190 -2.76 11.80 -1.96
CA HIS A 190 -3.18 10.45 -1.64
C HIS A 190 -4.71 10.34 -1.61
N LEU A 191 -5.25 9.27 -2.19
CA LEU A 191 -6.63 8.85 -2.01
C LEU A 191 -6.66 7.56 -1.17
N LEU A 192 -7.20 7.67 0.04
CA LEU A 192 -7.43 6.53 0.91
C LEU A 192 -8.85 5.99 0.67
N TYR A 193 -8.99 4.66 0.67
CA TYR A 193 -10.24 3.94 0.56
C TYR A 193 -10.34 2.90 1.68
N CYS A 194 -11.53 2.66 2.21
CA CYS A 194 -11.75 1.51 3.09
C CYS A 194 -13.15 0.91 2.94
N GLN A 195 -13.33 -0.25 3.56
CA GLN A 195 -14.64 -0.75 3.97
C GLN A 195 -14.57 -1.09 5.45
N VAL A 196 -15.58 -0.67 6.21
CA VAL A 196 -15.76 -1.08 7.62
C VAL A 196 -16.57 -2.37 7.66
N ALA A 197 -16.38 -3.19 8.69
CA ALA A 197 -17.23 -4.37 8.87
C ALA A 197 -18.64 -3.94 9.32
N GLU A 198 -19.65 -4.74 8.97
CA GLU A 198 -21.02 -4.53 9.44
C GLU A 198 -21.06 -4.46 10.98
N GLY A 199 -21.72 -3.44 11.53
CA GLY A 199 -21.74 -3.17 12.97
C GLY A 199 -20.50 -2.48 13.55
N GLN A 200 -19.43 -2.23 12.78
CA GLN A 200 -18.33 -1.36 13.22
C GLN A 200 -18.62 0.10 12.87
N SER A 201 -18.79 0.93 13.90
CA SER A 201 -18.74 2.39 13.76
C SER A 201 -17.29 2.85 13.92
N LEU A 202 -16.71 3.39 12.86
CA LEU A 202 -15.46 4.18 12.90
C LEU A 202 -15.82 5.67 12.76
N PRO A 203 -14.99 6.61 13.23
CA PRO A 203 -15.25 8.04 13.09
C PRO A 203 -15.03 8.51 11.64
N MET A 204 -16.02 8.30 10.78
CA MET A 204 -15.97 8.55 9.32
C MET A 204 -16.26 10.01 8.92
N PHE A 205 -16.16 10.98 9.83
CA PHE A 205 -16.60 12.37 9.61
C PHE A 205 -15.92 13.10 8.43
N ASP A 206 -14.72 12.68 8.02
CA ASP A 206 -13.98 13.22 6.88
C ASP A 206 -13.82 12.22 5.71
N TRP A 207 -14.68 11.20 5.67
CA TRP A 207 -14.77 10.22 4.59
C TRP A 207 -16.09 10.38 3.84
N ALA A 208 -16.02 10.45 2.51
CA ALA A 208 -17.20 10.26 1.68
C ALA A 208 -17.57 8.78 1.64
N GLU A 209 -18.85 8.45 1.65
CA GLU A 209 -19.39 7.11 1.38
C GLU A 209 -19.67 6.94 -0.13
N SER A 210 -19.65 5.72 -0.63
CA SER A 210 -20.00 5.41 -2.03
C SER A 210 -21.50 5.44 -2.26
N ASP A 211 -21.95 5.81 -3.46
CA ASP A 211 -23.38 5.92 -3.80
C ASP A 211 -24.14 4.58 -3.75
N SER A 212 -23.42 3.45 -3.73
CA SER A 212 -23.98 2.11 -3.56
C SER A 212 -22.93 1.11 -3.05
N HIS A 213 -23.31 -0.17 -2.93
CA HIS A 213 -22.41 -1.28 -2.56
C HIS A 213 -21.35 -1.57 -3.65
N ALA A 214 -20.18 -2.06 -3.22
CA ALA A 214 -19.02 -2.29 -4.08
C ALA A 214 -19.29 -3.19 -5.31
N VAL A 215 -20.21 -4.15 -5.22
CA VAL A 215 -20.59 -5.04 -6.34
C VAL A 215 -21.02 -4.30 -7.60
N ASN A 216 -21.53 -3.07 -7.49
CA ASN A 216 -22.03 -2.29 -8.63
C ASN A 216 -20.91 -1.60 -9.44
N PHE A 217 -19.70 -1.48 -8.88
CA PHE A 217 -18.59 -0.76 -9.53
C PHE A 217 -17.23 -1.49 -9.48
N VAL A 218 -17.08 -2.51 -8.64
CA VAL A 218 -15.88 -3.36 -8.52
C VAL A 218 -16.14 -4.73 -9.14
N LYS A 219 -15.22 -5.21 -9.97
CA LYS A 219 -15.16 -6.58 -10.49
C LYS A 219 -14.80 -7.56 -9.36
N ILE A 220 -15.78 -7.93 -8.52
CA ILE A 220 -15.59 -8.70 -7.27
C ILE A 220 -14.73 -9.95 -7.46
N ASP A 221 -15.02 -10.78 -8.47
CA ASP A 221 -14.28 -12.03 -8.74
C ASP A 221 -12.78 -11.79 -9.01
N LYS A 222 -12.43 -10.62 -9.54
CA LYS A 222 -11.03 -10.21 -9.77
C LYS A 222 -10.35 -9.67 -8.52
N SER A 223 -11.11 -9.25 -7.50
CA SER A 223 -10.56 -8.68 -6.26
C SER A 223 -9.90 -9.71 -5.32
N GLN A 224 -9.99 -11.01 -5.63
CA GLN A 224 -9.42 -12.10 -4.80
C GLN A 224 -9.93 -12.06 -3.34
N GLY A 225 -11.19 -11.65 -3.15
CA GLY A 225 -11.79 -11.52 -1.82
C GLY A 225 -11.32 -10.30 -1.02
N ILE A 226 -10.52 -9.39 -1.58
CA ILE A 226 -10.06 -8.18 -0.89
C ILE A 226 -11.22 -7.21 -0.61
N VAL A 227 -12.14 -7.06 -1.58
CA VAL A 227 -13.29 -6.15 -1.49
C VAL A 227 -14.53 -6.92 -1.10
N GLU A 228 -15.25 -6.45 -0.08
CA GLU A 228 -16.56 -6.97 0.28
C GLU A 228 -17.62 -6.48 -0.70
N LYS A 229 -18.39 -7.41 -1.28
CA LYS A 229 -19.32 -7.11 -2.37
C LYS A 229 -20.55 -6.32 -1.90
N ASN A 230 -21.02 -6.61 -0.68
CA ASN A 230 -22.27 -6.12 -0.12
C ASN A 230 -22.08 -4.96 0.86
N ALA A 231 -20.91 -4.33 0.89
CA ALA A 231 -20.64 -3.17 1.72
C ALA A 231 -20.35 -1.93 0.84
N HIS A 232 -20.64 -0.75 1.38
CA HIS A 232 -20.16 0.51 0.84
C HIS A 232 -18.61 0.58 0.89
N VAL A 233 -18.05 1.47 0.09
CA VAL A 233 -16.65 1.89 0.15
C VAL A 233 -16.63 3.32 0.64
N TYR A 234 -15.73 3.63 1.56
CA TYR A 234 -15.49 5.00 2.01
C TYR A 234 -14.21 5.54 1.39
N ARG A 235 -14.13 6.84 1.13
CA ARG A 235 -12.96 7.50 0.54
C ARG A 235 -12.63 8.81 1.24
N ARG A 236 -11.34 9.01 1.54
CA ARG A 236 -10.76 10.25 2.06
C ARG A 236 -9.62 10.73 1.16
N GLY A 237 -9.60 12.03 0.85
CA GLY A 237 -8.48 12.68 0.16
C GLY A 237 -7.48 13.28 1.15
N MET A 238 -6.20 13.18 0.84
CA MET A 238 -5.11 13.85 1.56
C MET A 238 -4.27 14.62 0.55
N HIS A 239 -4.39 15.95 0.55
CA HIS A 239 -3.73 16.81 -0.43
C HIS A 239 -3.00 17.98 0.26
N GLY A 240 -1.81 18.31 -0.24
CA GLY A 240 -0.98 19.40 0.27
C GLY A 240 -0.22 19.06 1.56
N LYS A 241 0.23 20.10 2.26
CA LYS A 241 1.23 19.98 3.34
C LYS A 241 0.63 19.62 4.70
N LEU A 242 0.44 18.33 4.94
CA LEU A 242 -0.18 17.79 6.15
C LEU A 242 0.87 17.34 7.19
N LYS A 243 0.40 17.00 8.40
CA LYS A 243 1.22 16.38 9.44
C LYS A 243 1.71 15.01 8.95
N ASN A 244 2.98 14.71 9.16
CA ASN A 244 3.62 13.51 8.61
C ASN A 244 3.39 12.28 9.52
N GLU A 245 2.20 11.69 9.44
CA GLU A 245 1.77 10.56 10.28
C GLU A 245 1.02 9.47 9.49
N ASP A 246 1.01 8.27 10.07
CA ASP A 246 0.23 7.15 9.56
C ASP A 246 -1.24 7.35 9.91
N VAL A 247 -2.13 7.15 8.94
CA VAL A 247 -3.57 7.24 9.19
C VAL A 247 -4.05 5.95 9.86
N LEU A 248 -4.72 6.13 11.00
CA LEU A 248 -5.50 5.12 11.69
C LEU A 248 -6.97 5.51 11.56
N VAL A 249 -7.83 4.51 11.31
CA VAL A 249 -9.29 4.63 11.27
C VAL A 249 -9.88 3.64 12.26
#